data_AF-A0A351TXY4-F1
#
_entry.id   AF-A0A351TXY4-F1
#
_cell.length_a   1.000
_cell.length_b   1.000
_cell.length_c   1.000
_cell.angle_alpha   90.00
_cell.angle_beta   90.00
_cell.angle_gamma   90.00
#
_symmetry.space_group_name_H-M   'P 1'
#
loop_
_entity.id
_entity.type
_entity.pdbx_description
1 polymer ?
#
loop_
_entity_poly.entity_id
_entity_poly.type
_entity_poly.pdbx_seq_one_letter_code
_entity_poly.pdbx_strand_id
1 'polypeptide(L)'
;TFLPKFLTSGQLDSSTYDTQVPEGAGYNAIMWKGQLPATSRVQFQFATSNSPSGPWNFAGPDGLPTSYYEPSDPDIPIRISPAYHNNMRYFRYRIILKPSNSGLASPRVDDVIINWSP
;
A
#
# COMPACT_ATOMS: atom_id res chain seq x y z
N THR A 1 12.24 32.00 13.20
CA THR A 1 12.60 30.63 13.62
C THR A 1 12.31 29.68 12.49
N PHE A 2 13.31 29.00 11.92
CA PHE A 2 13.08 27.97 10.90
C PHE A 2 12.54 26.72 11.58
N LEU A 3 11.28 26.35 11.30
CA LEU A 3 10.75 25.06 11.73
C LEU A 3 11.31 23.96 10.83
N PRO A 4 11.80 22.82 11.38
CA PRO A 4 12.19 21.69 10.55
C PRO A 4 10.96 21.18 9.77
N LYS A 5 11.13 21.00 8.46
CA LYS A 5 10.11 20.44 7.57
C LYS A 5 10.38 18.96 7.32
N PHE A 6 9.32 18.16 7.24
CA PHE A 6 9.43 16.77 6.83
C PHE A 6 9.95 16.65 5.38
N LEU A 7 10.60 15.53 5.07
CA LEU A 7 10.98 15.16 3.70
C LEU A 7 9.75 15.12 2.78
N THR A 8 9.93 15.31 1.47
CA THR A 8 8.82 15.31 0.51
C THR A 8 8.10 13.95 0.38
N SER A 9 8.74 12.85 0.80
CA SER A 9 8.09 11.56 1.05
C SER A 9 8.92 10.58 1.88
N GLY A 10 8.26 9.61 2.49
CA GLY A 10 8.86 8.38 3.03
C GLY A 10 8.28 7.13 2.36
N GLN A 11 9.04 6.04 2.33
CA GLN A 11 8.60 4.76 1.76
C GLN A 11 8.99 3.60 2.69
N LEU A 12 8.11 2.60 2.80
CA LEU A 12 8.36 1.34 3.49
C LEU A 12 7.79 0.18 2.66
N ASP A 13 8.59 -0.85 2.42
CA ASP A 13 8.14 -2.09 1.81
C ASP A 13 7.88 -3.14 2.90
N SER A 14 6.77 -3.87 2.78
CA SER A 14 6.41 -4.90 3.75
C SER A 14 7.32 -6.14 3.65
N SER A 15 7.22 -7.01 4.65
CA SER A 15 7.64 -8.41 4.52
C SER A 15 6.83 -9.15 3.44
N THR A 16 7.30 -10.34 3.04
CA THR A 16 6.50 -11.28 2.25
C THR A 16 5.39 -11.88 3.10
N TYR A 17 4.16 -11.87 2.60
CA TYR A 17 3.03 -12.61 3.17
C TYR A 17 2.67 -13.78 2.25
N ASP A 18 2.36 -14.93 2.85
CA ASP A 18 1.94 -16.15 2.15
C ASP A 18 0.47 -16.42 2.47
N THR A 19 -0.40 -16.46 1.45
CA THR A 19 -1.83 -16.73 1.62
C THR A 19 -2.12 -18.20 1.89
N GLN A 20 -1.14 -19.10 1.70
CA GLN A 20 -1.30 -20.56 1.74
C GLN A 20 -2.31 -21.11 0.71
N VAL A 21 -2.72 -20.32 -0.28
CA VAL A 21 -3.58 -20.78 -1.39
C VAL A 21 -2.67 -21.28 -2.53
N PRO A 22 -2.58 -22.60 -2.80
CA PRO A 22 -1.61 -23.14 -3.75
C PRO A 22 -1.76 -22.59 -5.17
N GLU A 23 -3.01 -22.40 -5.61
CA GLU A 23 -3.36 -21.87 -6.94
C GLU A 23 -3.43 -20.34 -6.97
N GLY A 24 -3.07 -19.68 -5.87
CA GLY A 24 -3.12 -18.23 -5.70
C GLY A 24 -4.47 -17.71 -5.18
N ALA A 25 -4.44 -16.51 -4.59
CA ALA A 25 -5.59 -15.91 -3.93
C ALA A 25 -6.25 -14.81 -4.78
N GLY A 26 -7.50 -14.50 -4.45
CA GLY A 26 -8.18 -13.25 -4.83
C GLY A 26 -7.89 -12.15 -3.82
N TYR A 27 -7.25 -11.06 -4.25
CA TYR A 27 -6.96 -9.90 -3.40
C TYR A 27 -8.09 -8.88 -3.51
N ASN A 28 -8.83 -8.69 -2.42
CA ASN A 28 -10.12 -7.99 -2.44
C ASN A 28 -9.97 -6.49 -2.19
N ALA A 29 -9.28 -6.13 -1.09
CA ALA A 29 -9.19 -4.75 -0.66
C ALA A 29 -7.95 -4.48 0.20
N ILE A 30 -7.51 -3.23 0.17
CA ILE A 30 -6.52 -2.66 1.08
C ILE A 30 -7.17 -1.56 1.93
N MET A 31 -6.89 -1.57 3.22
CA MET A 31 -7.29 -0.57 4.21
C MET A 31 -6.11 -0.32 5.13
N TRP A 32 -6.09 0.83 5.81
CA TRP A 32 -5.07 1.14 6.79
C TRP A 32 -5.66 1.89 7.98
N LYS A 33 -4.96 1.83 9.11
CA LYS A 33 -5.28 2.60 10.32
C LYS A 33 -4.18 3.59 10.63
N GLY A 34 -4.56 4.72 11.20
CA GLY A 34 -3.60 5.70 11.70
C GLY A 34 -4.16 7.12 11.64
N GLN A 35 -3.30 8.07 11.28
CA GLN A 35 -3.65 9.49 11.25
C GLN A 35 -3.31 10.10 9.90
N LEU A 36 -4.28 10.81 9.32
CA LEU A 36 -4.12 11.56 8.08
C LEU A 36 -4.28 13.07 8.35
N PRO A 37 -3.19 13.83 8.53
CA PRO A 37 -3.29 15.29 8.60
C PRO A 37 -3.79 15.87 7.27
N ALA A 38 -4.52 16.99 7.33
CA ALA A 38 -5.03 17.67 6.14
C ALA A 38 -3.94 17.88 5.08
N THR A 39 -4.29 17.67 3.81
CA THR A 39 -3.41 17.75 2.63
C THR A 39 -2.27 16.73 2.57
N SER A 40 -2.15 15.84 3.57
CA SER A 40 -1.22 14.70 3.50
C SER A 40 -1.83 13.58 2.66
N ARG A 41 -1.01 12.61 2.24
CA ARG A 41 -1.48 11.43 1.50
C ARG A 41 -0.80 10.16 2.00
N VAL A 42 -1.57 9.08 2.05
CA VAL A 42 -1.06 7.72 2.28
C VAL A 42 -1.36 6.90 1.04
N GLN A 43 -0.31 6.49 0.36
CA GLN A 43 -0.40 5.80 -0.91
C GLN A 43 0.17 4.39 -0.77
N PHE A 44 -0.38 3.47 -1.54
CA PHE A 44 0.06 2.08 -1.58
C PHE A 44 0.36 1.63 -3.00
N GLN A 45 1.34 0.76 -3.12
CA GLN A 45 1.49 -0.11 -4.28
C GLN A 45 1.44 -1.55 -3.80
N PHE A 46 0.97 -2.44 -4.67
CA PHE A 46 0.80 -3.86 -4.36
C PHE A 46 1.66 -4.68 -5.33
N ALA A 47 2.25 -5.76 -4.82
CA ALA A 47 3.06 -6.69 -5.61
C ALA A 47 2.66 -8.11 -5.24
N THR A 48 2.51 -8.99 -6.22
CA THR A 48 2.17 -10.38 -6.01
C THR A 48 3.10 -11.30 -6.79
N SER A 49 3.28 -12.53 -6.30
CA SER A 49 4.18 -13.52 -6.89
C SER A 49 3.77 -14.95 -6.53
N ASN A 50 4.19 -15.92 -7.34
CA ASN A 50 4.13 -17.35 -7.01
C ASN A 50 5.41 -17.86 -6.33
N SER A 51 6.39 -16.98 -6.08
CA SER A 51 7.60 -17.31 -5.34
C SER A 51 7.73 -16.45 -4.08
N PRO A 52 8.17 -17.03 -2.94
CA PRO A 52 8.36 -16.28 -1.69
C PRO A 52 9.49 -15.23 -1.78
N SER A 53 10.36 -15.33 -2.79
CA SER A 53 11.44 -14.38 -3.05
C SER A 53 11.10 -13.33 -4.12
N GLY A 54 9.90 -13.37 -4.70
CA GLY A 54 9.50 -12.48 -5.79
C GLY A 54 9.77 -13.07 -7.19
N PRO A 55 9.72 -12.25 -8.25
CA PRO A 55 9.93 -10.80 -8.27
C PRO A 55 8.82 -10.00 -7.58
N TRP A 56 9.16 -8.79 -7.10
CA TRP A 56 8.24 -7.86 -6.45
C TRP A 56 8.05 -6.61 -7.31
N ASN A 57 7.10 -6.68 -8.23
CA ASN A 57 6.73 -5.55 -9.10
C ASN A 57 5.61 -4.75 -8.42
N PHE A 58 5.98 -3.71 -7.68
CA PHE A 58 5.03 -2.83 -7.01
C PHE A 58 4.30 -1.95 -8.04
N ALA A 59 2.98 -2.08 -8.09
CA ALA A 59 2.12 -1.33 -9.01
C ALA A 59 0.83 -0.86 -8.33
N GLY A 60 0.19 0.16 -8.91
CA GLY A 60 -1.14 0.61 -8.52
C GLY A 60 -2.27 -0.08 -9.31
N PRO A 61 -3.49 0.50 -9.29
CA PRO A 61 -4.71 -0.12 -9.84
C PRO A 61 -4.69 -0.47 -11.33
N ASP A 62 -3.83 0.17 -12.10
CA ASP A 62 -3.67 0.02 -13.56
C ASP A 62 -2.46 -0.84 -13.95
N GLY A 63 -1.77 -1.45 -12.97
CA GLY A 63 -0.58 -2.26 -13.20
C GLY A 63 0.70 -1.47 -13.46
N LEU A 64 0.68 -0.14 -13.33
CA LEU A 64 1.86 0.70 -13.52
C LEU A 64 2.61 0.98 -12.21
N PRO A 65 3.95 1.08 -12.26
CA PRO A 65 4.77 1.45 -11.10
C PRO A 65 4.66 2.94 -10.72
N THR A 66 3.94 3.74 -11.50
CA THR A 66 3.73 5.19 -11.28
C THR A 66 2.35 5.52 -10.73
N SER A 67 1.48 4.52 -10.58
CA SER A 67 0.14 4.66 -10.01
C SER A 67 0.07 4.09 -8.59
N TYR A 68 -0.99 4.45 -7.87
CA TYR A 68 -1.12 4.15 -6.45
C TYR A 68 -2.56 3.82 -6.07
N TYR A 69 -2.72 2.87 -5.17
CA TYR A 69 -3.91 2.68 -4.37
C TYR A 69 -3.90 3.74 -3.26
N GLU A 70 -4.96 4.53 -3.13
CA GLU A 70 -5.00 5.63 -2.16
C GLU A 70 -6.38 5.72 -1.50
N PRO A 71 -6.53 5.09 -0.32
CA PRO A 71 -7.73 5.27 0.49
C PRO A 71 -7.88 6.73 0.90
N SER A 72 -9.11 7.24 0.89
CA SER A 72 -9.39 8.65 1.18
C SER A 72 -9.07 9.02 2.64
N ASP A 73 -9.25 8.09 3.56
CA ASP A 73 -9.05 8.25 5.01
C ASP A 73 -8.64 6.90 5.65
N PRO A 74 -8.14 6.91 6.90
CA PRO A 74 -8.03 5.69 7.70
C PRO A 74 -9.37 4.94 7.78
N ASP A 75 -9.30 3.63 7.95
CA ASP A 75 -10.46 2.74 8.09
C ASP A 75 -11.41 2.67 6.88
N ILE A 76 -11.02 3.26 5.74
CA ILE A 76 -11.75 3.15 4.47
C ILE A 76 -11.07 2.11 3.57
N PRO A 77 -11.72 0.98 3.27
CA PRO A 77 -11.17 0.01 2.33
C PRO A 77 -11.34 0.48 0.89
N ILE A 78 -10.33 0.23 0.06
CA ILE A 78 -10.43 0.37 -1.40
C ILE A 78 -10.10 -0.95 -2.09
N ARG A 79 -10.70 -1.17 -3.25
CA ARG A 79 -10.54 -2.39 -4.03
C ARG A 79 -9.12 -2.53 -4.58
N ILE A 80 -8.53 -3.72 -4.43
CA ILE A 80 -7.31 -4.12 -5.16
C ILE A 80 -7.72 -4.59 -6.55
N SER A 81 -7.00 -4.17 -7.59
CA SER A 81 -7.34 -4.51 -8.96
C SER A 81 -7.06 -6.00 -9.23
N PRO A 82 -8.10 -6.82 -9.53
CA PRO A 82 -7.91 -8.24 -9.74
C PRO A 82 -7.12 -8.54 -11.03
N ALA A 83 -7.17 -7.63 -12.01
CA ALA A 83 -6.51 -7.81 -13.31
C ALA A 83 -4.99 -7.89 -13.22
N TYR A 84 -4.39 -7.37 -12.14
CA TYR A 84 -2.93 -7.25 -12.00
C TYR A 84 -2.35 -8.03 -10.83
N HIS A 85 -3.18 -8.52 -9.90
CA HIS A 85 -2.70 -9.08 -8.64
C HIS A 85 -3.20 -10.49 -8.31
N ASN A 86 -4.33 -10.93 -8.85
CA ASN A 86 -4.92 -12.23 -8.51
C ASN A 86 -4.12 -13.43 -9.05
N ASN A 87 -4.48 -14.62 -8.57
CA ASN A 87 -3.90 -15.92 -8.97
C ASN A 87 -2.40 -16.01 -8.63
N MET A 88 -2.04 -15.38 -7.51
CA MET A 88 -0.69 -15.37 -6.96
C MET A 88 -0.74 -15.70 -5.48
N ARG A 89 0.15 -16.59 -5.01
CA ARG A 89 0.16 -17.08 -3.62
C ARG A 89 0.73 -16.08 -2.61
N TYR A 90 1.73 -15.32 -3.01
CA TYR A 90 2.44 -14.41 -2.11
C TYR A 90 2.17 -12.96 -2.49
N PHE A 91 2.18 -12.08 -1.49
CA PHE A 91 2.08 -10.65 -1.72
C PHE A 91 3.03 -9.83 -0.84
N ARG A 92 3.27 -8.61 -1.31
CA ARG A 92 3.86 -7.50 -0.55
C ARG A 92 3.08 -6.24 -0.86
N TYR A 93 3.17 -5.27 0.05
CA TYR A 93 2.72 -3.90 -0.20
C TYR A 93 3.85 -2.92 0.08
N ARG A 94 3.78 -1.78 -0.58
CA ARG A 94 4.66 -0.62 -0.36
C ARG A 94 3.81 0.52 0.12
N ILE A 95 4.17 1.10 1.25
CA ILE A 95 3.57 2.32 1.79
C ILE A 95 4.41 3.51 1.32
N ILE A 96 3.75 4.56 0.86
CA ILE A 96 4.35 5.84 0.52
C ILE A 96 3.62 6.93 1.30
N LEU A 97 4.35 7.62 2.17
CA LEU A 97 3.83 8.69 3.01
C LEU A 97 4.21 10.04 2.39
N LYS A 98 3.20 10.89 2.16
CA LYS A 98 3.38 12.26 1.67
C LYS A 98 2.93 13.21 2.78
N PRO A 99 3.82 14.03 3.36
CA PRO A 99 3.42 15.05 4.32
C PRO A 99 2.46 16.07 3.73
N SER A 100 1.82 16.84 4.60
CA SER A 100 1.02 18.00 4.24
C SER A 100 1.79 18.97 3.34
N ASN A 101 1.08 19.77 2.55
CA ASN A 101 1.70 20.75 1.63
C ASN A 101 2.61 21.77 2.34
N SER A 102 2.36 22.04 3.63
CA SER A 102 3.20 22.91 4.46
C SER A 102 4.54 22.27 4.85
N GLY A 103 4.61 20.93 4.83
CA GLY A 103 5.71 20.13 5.35
C GLY A 103 5.78 20.08 6.88
N LEU A 104 4.74 20.55 7.59
CA LEU A 104 4.74 20.65 9.07
C LEU A 104 4.00 19.50 9.77
N ALA A 105 3.26 18.69 9.01
CA ALA A 105 2.59 17.49 9.50
C ALA A 105 2.78 16.33 8.51
N SER A 106 3.01 15.12 9.03
CA SER A 106 3.18 13.88 8.26
C SER A 106 2.11 12.87 8.67
N PRO A 107 1.60 12.06 7.73
CA PRO A 107 0.71 10.97 8.09
C PRO A 107 1.47 9.89 8.88
N ARG A 108 0.71 9.11 9.65
CA ARG A 108 1.18 7.93 10.37
C ARG A 108 0.30 6.75 10.01
N VAL A 109 0.91 5.64 9.65
CA VAL A 109 0.23 4.36 9.42
C VAL A 109 0.60 3.43 10.56
N ASP A 110 -0.41 3.00 11.31
CA ASP A 110 -0.28 2.12 12.47
C ASP A 110 -0.52 0.66 12.05
N ASP A 111 -1.50 0.40 11.17
CA ASP A 111 -1.80 -0.92 10.60
C ASP A 111 -2.08 -0.86 9.11
N VAL A 112 -1.73 -1.93 8.38
CA VAL A 112 -2.19 -2.20 7.01
C VAL A 112 -2.98 -3.50 7.02
N ILE A 113 -4.23 -3.44 6.55
CA ILE A 113 -5.17 -4.56 6.50
C ILE A 113 -5.40 -4.94 5.05
N ILE A 114 -5.09 -6.18 4.70
CA ILE A 114 -5.34 -6.77 3.38
C ILE A 114 -6.41 -7.84 3.50
N ASN A 115 -7.50 -7.67 2.76
CA ASN A 115 -8.54 -8.68 2.61
C ASN A 115 -8.25 -9.53 1.38
N TRP A 116 -8.20 -10.85 1.53
CA TRP A 116 -8.05 -11.82 0.45
C TRP A 116 -8.93 -13.06 0.70
N SER A 117 -9.22 -13.81 -0.35
CA SER A 117 -9.95 -15.09 -0.30
C SER A 117 -9.30 -16.14 -1.21
N PRO A 118 -9.48 -17.45 -0.91
CA PRO A 118 -9.12 -18.53 -1.83
C PRO A 118 -9.85 -18.47 -3.18
#